data_AF-A0A2K5L6X5-F1
#
_entry.id   AF-A0A2K5L6X5-F1
#
_cell.length_a   1.000
_cell.length_b   1.000
_cell.length_c   1.000
_cell.angle_alpha   90.00
_cell.angle_beta   90.00
_cell.angle_gamma   90.00
#
_symmetry.space_group_name_H-M   'P 1'
#
loop_
_entity.id
_entity.type
_entity.pdbx_description
1 polymer ?
#
loop_
_entity_poly.entity_id
_entity_poly.type
_entity_poly.pdbx_seq_one_letter_code
_entity_poly.pdbx_strand_id
1 'polypeptide(L)'
;MLPPEEFIVLLDSVLPEIARRLKSSIGLINEKAADKLGSTQIVKILTQDTPEFFMDQGHARVAQLIVLEVFASSEALRPLFTLGIEASSEAQFYTKGDELILNLNNISSDRIQLMNSGIGWFQPDVLKNIITEIILSVLLPNQNGKLRSGVPVSVVKALGFEAAESSLTKDGLVLTPASLWKPSSAVSQ
;
A
#
# COMPACT_ATOMS: atom_id res chain seq x y z
N MET A 1 -9.78 -10.09 -0.80
CA MET A 1 -8.53 -9.47 -0.30
C MET A 1 -7.62 -9.19 -1.49
N LEU A 2 -6.72 -8.20 -1.40
CA LEU A 2 -5.82 -7.87 -2.50
C LEU A 2 -4.88 -9.06 -2.75
N PRO A 3 -4.81 -9.62 -3.97
CA PRO A 3 -3.85 -10.67 -4.29
C PRO A 3 -2.42 -10.11 -4.29
N PRO A 4 -1.37 -10.97 -4.23
CA PRO A 4 0.00 -10.55 -4.47
C PRO A 4 0.14 -9.74 -5.76
N GLU A 5 0.92 -8.67 -5.70
CA GLU A 5 1.08 -7.69 -6.77
C GLU A 5 2.56 -7.47 -7.07
N GLU A 6 2.90 -7.41 -8.36
CA GLU A 6 4.24 -7.04 -8.83
C GLU A 6 4.17 -5.68 -9.54
N PHE A 7 5.03 -4.75 -9.10
CA PHE A 7 5.24 -3.46 -9.74
C PHE A 7 6.70 -3.33 -10.16
N ILE A 8 6.93 -2.95 -11.41
CA ILE A 8 8.25 -2.68 -11.96
C ILE A 8 8.29 -1.22 -12.36
N VAL A 9 9.20 -0.46 -11.76
CA VAL A 9 9.29 1.00 -11.95
C VAL A 9 10.65 1.39 -12.46
N LEU A 10 10.69 2.11 -13.58
CA LEU A 10 11.87 2.83 -14.05
C LEU A 10 12.04 4.08 -13.18
N LEU A 11 12.75 3.95 -12.06
CA LEU A 11 12.62 4.89 -10.95
C LEU A 11 13.03 6.31 -11.32
N ASP A 12 14.10 6.48 -12.09
CA ASP A 12 14.58 7.81 -12.48
C ASP A 12 13.63 8.53 -13.44
N SER A 13 12.90 7.78 -14.27
CA SER A 13 11.91 8.37 -15.19
C SER A 13 10.60 8.75 -14.49
N VAL A 14 10.17 7.97 -13.49
CA VAL A 14 8.88 8.18 -12.81
C VAL A 14 9.03 9.07 -11.56
N LEU A 15 10.11 8.89 -10.81
CA LEU A 15 10.38 9.52 -9.52
C LEU A 15 11.85 10.01 -9.45
N PRO A 16 12.26 10.98 -10.30
CA PRO A 16 13.66 11.40 -10.46
C PRO A 16 14.32 11.90 -9.16
N GLU A 17 13.57 12.60 -8.31
CA GLU A 17 14.11 13.08 -7.04
C GLU A 17 14.41 11.92 -6.06
N ILE A 18 13.52 10.94 -6.01
CA ILE A 18 13.69 9.73 -5.21
C ILE A 18 14.85 8.89 -5.77
N ALA A 19 14.96 8.79 -7.10
CA ALA A 19 16.08 8.14 -7.77
C ALA A 19 17.44 8.73 -7.39
N ARG A 20 17.56 10.05 -7.43
CA ARG A 20 18.78 10.78 -7.04
C ARG A 20 19.13 10.54 -5.57
N ARG A 21 18.15 10.62 -4.67
CA ARG A 21 18.37 10.38 -3.24
C ARG A 21 18.73 8.92 -2.95
N LEU A 22 18.11 7.96 -3.62
CA LEU A 22 18.48 6.54 -3.53
C LEU A 22 19.93 6.33 -3.93
N LYS A 23 20.36 6.93 -5.05
CA LYS A 23 21.76 6.89 -5.49
C LYS A 23 22.71 7.48 -4.45
N SER A 24 22.38 8.66 -3.90
CA SER A 24 23.18 9.28 -2.83
C SER A 24 23.27 8.40 -1.58
N SER A 25 22.16 7.81 -1.14
CA SER A 25 22.14 6.90 0.02
C SER A 25 22.95 5.62 -0.23
N ILE A 26 22.88 5.07 -1.44
CA ILE A 26 23.72 3.92 -1.83
C ILE A 26 25.20 4.33 -1.91
N GLY A 27 25.51 5.56 -2.30
CA GLY A 27 26.89 6.08 -2.33
C GLY A 27 27.57 6.07 -0.95
N LEU A 28 26.79 6.29 0.12
CA LEU A 28 27.27 6.18 1.50
C LEU A 28 27.59 4.73 1.92
N ILE A 29 26.99 3.75 1.24
CA ILE A 29 27.19 2.32 1.50
C ILE A 29 28.33 1.78 0.62
N ASN A 30 28.23 2.03 -0.69
CA ASN A 30 29.14 1.56 -1.71
C ASN A 30 29.12 2.51 -2.92
N GLU A 31 30.14 3.36 -3.01
CA GLU A 31 30.31 4.33 -4.09
C GLU A 31 30.27 3.69 -5.49
N LYS A 32 30.99 2.58 -5.69
CA LYS A 32 31.02 1.87 -6.98
C LYS A 32 29.66 1.30 -7.38
N ALA A 33 28.81 0.95 -6.41
CA ALA A 33 27.45 0.52 -6.70
C ALA A 33 26.55 1.70 -7.07
N ALA A 34 26.73 2.84 -6.40
CA ALA A 34 26.01 4.07 -6.72
C ALA A 34 26.35 4.58 -8.13
N ASP A 35 27.61 4.48 -8.54
CA ASP A 35 28.04 4.87 -9.89
C ASP A 35 27.40 4.03 -10.99
N LYS A 36 27.02 2.78 -10.68
CA LYS A 36 26.30 1.90 -11.60
C LYS A 36 24.82 2.24 -11.75
N LEU A 37 24.24 3.00 -10.80
CA LEU A 37 22.86 3.46 -10.92
C LEU A 37 22.78 4.53 -12.01
N GLY A 38 22.29 4.08 -13.17
CA GLY A 38 22.03 4.93 -14.33
C GLY A 38 20.58 5.41 -14.37
N SER A 39 20.23 6.14 -15.42
CA SER A 39 18.86 6.65 -15.65
C SER A 39 17.83 5.56 -15.92
N THR A 40 18.28 4.33 -16.19
CA THR A 40 17.40 3.17 -16.42
C THR A 40 17.31 2.23 -15.22
N GLN A 41 17.68 2.69 -14.03
CA GLN A 41 17.55 1.90 -12.81
C GLN A 41 16.09 1.46 -12.59
N ILE A 42 15.94 0.21 -12.15
CA ILE A 42 14.62 -0.39 -11.90
C ILE A 42 14.47 -0.67 -10.41
N VAL A 43 13.29 -0.35 -9.88
CA VAL A 43 12.83 -0.90 -8.61
C VAL A 43 11.67 -1.83 -8.88
N LYS A 44 11.77 -3.06 -8.37
CA LYS A 44 10.66 -4.00 -8.31
C LYS A 44 10.09 -4.04 -6.90
N ILE A 45 8.77 -4.00 -6.80
CA ILE A 45 8.02 -4.09 -5.54
C ILE A 45 7.06 -5.26 -5.70
N LEU A 46 7.18 -6.26 -4.84
CA LEU A 46 6.36 -7.45 -4.84
C LEU A 46 5.70 -7.61 -3.48
N THR A 47 4.38 -7.49 -3.39
CA THR A 47 3.67 -7.87 -2.16
C THR A 47 3.62 -9.38 -2.03
N GLN A 48 3.87 -9.89 -0.83
CA GLN A 48 3.84 -11.31 -0.50
C GLN A 48 2.54 -11.64 0.22
N ASP A 49 2.01 -12.83 -0.08
CA ASP A 49 0.81 -13.39 0.55
C ASP A 49 -0.39 -12.44 0.52
N THR A 50 -1.42 -12.78 1.30
CA THR A 50 -2.59 -11.93 1.48
C THR A 50 -2.35 -10.99 2.66
N PRO A 51 -2.54 -9.66 2.51
CA PRO A 51 -2.37 -8.71 3.61
C PRO A 51 -3.24 -9.06 4.83
N GLU A 52 -2.71 -8.86 6.03
CA GLU A 52 -3.43 -9.09 7.28
C GLU A 52 -4.14 -7.82 7.73
N PHE A 53 -5.39 -7.95 8.19
CA PHE A 53 -6.18 -6.85 8.72
C PHE A 53 -6.27 -6.93 10.24
N PHE A 54 -6.02 -5.80 10.88
CA PHE A 54 -6.17 -5.63 12.32
C PHE A 54 -7.18 -4.52 12.57
N MET A 55 -8.14 -4.78 13.44
CA MET A 55 -9.13 -3.80 13.88
C MET A 55 -9.02 -3.62 15.38
N ASP A 56 -9.16 -2.38 15.82
CA ASP A 56 -9.34 -1.97 17.20
C ASP A 56 -10.46 -0.91 17.23
N GLN A 57 -10.98 -0.56 18.40
CA GLN A 57 -12.03 0.45 18.52
C GLN A 57 -11.60 1.77 17.85
N GLY A 58 -12.25 2.10 16.74
CA GLY A 58 -12.00 3.31 15.96
C GLY A 58 -10.79 3.28 15.01
N HIS A 59 -9.99 2.22 15.00
CA HIS A 59 -8.78 2.14 14.18
C HIS A 59 -8.71 0.83 13.42
N ALA A 60 -8.31 0.88 12.15
CA ALA A 60 -7.96 -0.32 11.39
C ALA A 60 -6.59 -0.16 10.74
N ARG A 61 -5.88 -1.27 10.63
CA ARG A 61 -4.55 -1.35 10.02
C ARG A 61 -4.48 -2.54 9.08
N VAL A 62 -3.69 -2.39 8.03
CA VAL A 62 -3.30 -3.47 7.14
C VAL A 62 -1.81 -3.68 7.28
N ALA A 63 -1.39 -4.89 7.62
CA ALA A 63 0.01 -5.29 7.54
C ALA A 63 0.24 -6.15 6.30
N GLN A 64 1.37 -5.95 5.64
CA GLN A 64 1.75 -6.71 4.45
C GLN A 64 3.27 -6.89 4.38
N LEU A 65 3.65 -8.03 3.83
CA LEU A 65 5.04 -8.35 3.52
C LEU A 65 5.36 -7.88 2.10
N ILE A 66 6.51 -7.26 1.91
CA ILE A 66 6.95 -6.72 0.62
C ILE A 66 8.38 -7.18 0.37
N VAL A 67 8.65 -7.66 -0.84
CA VAL A 67 9.99 -7.85 -1.37
C VAL A 67 10.28 -6.68 -2.30
N LEU A 68 11.36 -5.95 -2.03
CA LEU A 68 11.83 -4.85 -2.87
C LEU A 68 13.20 -5.17 -3.44
N GLU A 69 13.33 -5.07 -4.75
CA GLU A 69 14.59 -5.31 -5.47
C GLU A 69 15.03 -4.05 -6.20
N VAL A 70 16.31 -3.70 -6.09
CA VAL A 70 16.89 -2.54 -6.79
C VAL A 70 17.88 -3.04 -7.83
N PHE A 71 17.65 -2.70 -9.09
CA PHE A 71 18.52 -3.03 -10.22
C PHE A 71 19.21 -1.77 -10.73
N ALA A 72 20.50 -1.89 -11.04
CA ALA A 72 21.32 -0.78 -11.52
C ALA A 72 20.84 -0.19 -12.86
N SER A 73 20.27 -1.05 -13.72
CA SER A 73 19.72 -0.70 -15.03
C SER A 73 18.67 -1.72 -15.47
N SER A 74 17.94 -1.42 -16.55
CA SER A 74 16.98 -2.33 -17.18
C SER A 74 17.59 -3.58 -17.81
N GLU A 75 18.90 -3.57 -18.05
CA GLU A 75 19.65 -4.70 -18.62
C GLU A 75 20.29 -5.58 -17.54
N ALA A 76 20.27 -5.13 -16.27
CA ALA A 76 20.89 -5.86 -15.18
C ALA A 76 20.16 -7.18 -14.89
N LEU A 77 20.90 -8.30 -14.93
CA LEU A 77 20.35 -9.64 -14.67
C LEU A 77 20.11 -9.95 -13.18
N ARG A 78 20.73 -9.19 -12.28
CA ARG A 78 20.65 -9.39 -10.84
C ARG A 78 20.47 -8.06 -10.13
N PRO A 79 19.69 -8.01 -9.04
CA PRO A 79 19.57 -6.79 -8.26
C PRO A 79 20.89 -6.47 -7.56
N LEU A 80 21.14 -5.19 -7.34
CA LEU A 80 22.17 -4.71 -6.42
C LEU A 80 21.92 -5.25 -5.02
N PHE A 81 20.67 -5.26 -4.59
CA PHE A 81 20.23 -5.86 -3.34
C PHE A 81 18.72 -6.13 -3.35
N THR A 82 18.30 -7.02 -2.45
CA THR A 82 16.90 -7.39 -2.20
C THR A 82 16.60 -7.14 -0.73
N LEU A 83 15.49 -6.46 -0.45
CA LEU A 83 14.99 -6.17 0.88
C LEU A 83 13.68 -6.91 1.12
N GLY A 84 13.54 -7.50 2.31
CA GLY A 84 12.27 -7.98 2.86
C GLY A 84 11.74 -6.92 3.82
N ILE A 85 10.49 -6.52 3.65
CA ILE A 85 9.89 -5.39 4.35
C ILE A 85 8.57 -5.84 4.98
N GLU A 86 8.45 -5.63 6.28
CA GLU A 86 7.16 -5.66 6.98
C GLU A 86 6.62 -4.22 6.96
N ALA A 87 5.50 -4.00 6.29
CA ALA A 87 4.89 -2.70 6.13
C ALA A 87 3.48 -2.66 6.70
N SER A 88 3.11 -1.53 7.30
CA SER A 88 1.75 -1.28 7.76
C SER A 88 1.17 0.02 7.20
N SER A 89 -0.13 -0.02 6.93
CA SER A 89 -0.93 1.13 6.50
C SER A 89 -2.13 1.28 7.42
N GLU A 90 -2.59 2.51 7.61
CA GLU A 90 -3.89 2.79 8.19
C GLU A 90 -5.00 2.42 7.19
N ALA A 91 -6.05 1.75 7.67
CA ALA A 91 -7.22 1.40 6.88
C ALA A 91 -8.41 2.26 7.31
N GLN A 92 -8.96 3.00 6.35
CA GLN A 92 -10.12 3.85 6.56
C GLN A 92 -11.30 3.31 5.76
N PHE A 93 -12.39 3.01 6.49
CA PHE A 93 -13.66 2.60 5.90
C PHE A 93 -14.61 3.78 5.85
N TYR A 94 -15.32 3.93 4.74
CA TYR A 94 -16.42 4.87 4.60
C TYR A 94 -17.42 4.37 3.58
N THR A 95 -18.65 4.89 3.66
CA THR A 95 -19.70 4.59 2.71
C THR A 95 -19.81 5.71 1.67
N LYS A 96 -20.10 5.33 0.43
CA LYS A 96 -20.39 6.28 -0.66
C LYS A 96 -21.52 5.72 -1.51
N GLY A 97 -22.71 6.29 -1.39
CA GLY A 97 -23.90 5.70 -2.00
C GLY A 97 -24.20 4.34 -1.36
N ASP A 98 -24.27 3.29 -2.18
CA ASP A 98 -24.44 1.90 -1.76
C ASP A 98 -23.11 1.11 -1.71
N GLU A 99 -21.97 1.78 -1.79
CA GLU A 99 -20.66 1.13 -1.72
C GLU A 99 -19.99 1.36 -0.36
N LEU A 100 -19.46 0.29 0.22
CA LEU A 100 -18.46 0.35 1.29
C LEU A 100 -17.08 0.45 0.66
N ILE A 101 -16.39 1.55 0.90
CA ILE A 101 -15.07 1.81 0.36
C ILE A 101 -14.02 1.64 1.45
N LEU A 102 -12.93 0.97 1.09
CA LEU A 102 -11.70 0.90 1.89
C LEU A 102 -10.65 1.80 1.22
N ASN A 103 -10.01 2.63 2.01
CA ASN A 103 -8.86 3.42 1.59
C ASN A 103 -7.68 3.19 2.54
N LEU A 104 -6.49 2.98 1.98
CA LEU A 104 -5.26 2.80 2.74
C LEU A 104 -4.50 4.13 2.81
N ASN A 105 -3.99 4.47 3.98
CA ASN A 105 -3.27 5.71 4.25
C ASN A 105 -1.95 5.42 4.99
N ASN A 106 -1.03 6.39 4.95
CA ASN A 106 0.12 6.45 5.85
C ASN A 106 0.97 5.16 5.90
N ILE A 107 1.27 4.56 4.73
CA ILE A 107 2.10 3.35 4.68
C ILE A 107 3.49 3.62 5.28
N SER A 108 3.94 2.69 6.12
CA SER A 108 5.21 2.75 6.82
C SER A 108 5.98 1.43 6.64
N SER A 109 7.31 1.51 6.65
CA SER A 109 8.17 0.33 6.69
C SER A 109 8.56 0.05 8.14
N ASP A 110 7.80 -0.81 8.82
CA ASP A 110 7.99 -1.13 10.23
C ASP A 110 9.33 -1.82 10.46
N ARG A 111 9.63 -2.82 9.62
CA ARG A 111 10.89 -3.57 9.64
C ARG A 111 11.43 -3.76 8.24
N ILE A 112 12.75 -3.64 8.08
CA ILE A 112 13.45 -3.88 6.81
C ILE A 112 14.60 -4.83 7.07
N GLN A 113 14.71 -5.89 6.26
CA GLN A 113 15.74 -6.91 6.34
C GLN A 113 16.48 -7.01 5.01
N LEU A 114 17.82 -7.12 5.07
CA LEU A 114 18.63 -7.38 3.88
C LEU A 114 18.55 -8.88 3.57
N MET A 115 17.87 -9.24 2.48
CA MET A 115 17.75 -10.65 2.06
C MET A 115 18.94 -11.09 1.21
N ASN A 116 19.36 -10.22 0.28
CA ASN A 116 20.50 -10.46 -0.60
C ASN A 116 21.18 -9.14 -0.94
N SER A 117 22.50 -9.16 -1.16
CA SER A 117 23.25 -7.99 -1.58
C SER A 117 24.44 -8.35 -2.45
N GLY A 118 24.45 -7.83 -3.67
CA GLY A 118 25.61 -7.81 -4.56
C GLY A 118 26.55 -6.62 -4.32
N ILE A 119 26.24 -5.74 -3.37
CA ILE A 119 27.01 -4.52 -3.09
C ILE A 119 27.74 -4.56 -1.73
N GLY A 120 27.78 -5.74 -1.10
CA GLY A 120 28.31 -5.95 0.24
C GLY A 120 27.23 -5.83 1.32
N TRP A 121 27.60 -6.19 2.54
CA TRP A 121 26.68 -6.10 3.68
C TRP A 121 26.47 -4.64 4.10
N PHE A 122 25.23 -4.30 4.44
CA PHE A 122 24.86 -3.01 5.03
C PHE A 122 23.63 -3.17 5.92
N GLN A 123 23.47 -2.26 6.88
CA GLN A 123 22.27 -2.22 7.71
C GLN A 123 21.13 -1.54 6.94
N PRO A 124 19.97 -2.19 6.72
CA PRO A 124 18.89 -1.64 5.89
C PRO A 124 18.28 -0.34 6.37
N ASP A 125 18.35 -0.04 7.67
CA ASP A 125 17.77 1.17 8.26
C ASP A 125 18.29 2.47 7.61
N VAL A 126 19.52 2.45 7.09
CA VAL A 126 20.10 3.61 6.38
C VAL A 126 19.30 3.99 5.11
N LEU A 127 18.53 3.05 4.57
CA LEU A 127 17.65 3.25 3.41
C LEU A 127 16.17 3.39 3.79
N LYS A 128 15.80 3.31 5.08
CA LYS A 128 14.40 3.24 5.51
C LYS A 128 13.52 4.36 4.96
N ASN A 129 14.00 5.60 5.02
CA ASN A 129 13.23 6.75 4.55
C ASN A 129 12.98 6.69 3.04
N ILE A 130 14.02 6.43 2.25
CA ILE A 130 13.89 6.41 0.79
C ILE A 130 13.05 5.21 0.31
N ILE A 131 13.19 4.06 0.96
CA ILE A 131 12.38 2.86 0.68
C ILE A 131 10.91 3.09 1.02
N THR A 132 10.63 3.71 2.16
CA THR A 132 9.25 4.05 2.55
C THR A 132 8.63 5.03 1.56
N GLU A 133 9.37 6.04 1.09
CA GLU A 133 8.90 6.99 0.08
C GLU A 133 8.63 6.32 -1.29
N ILE A 134 9.46 5.36 -1.71
CA ILE A 134 9.21 4.56 -2.93
C ILE A 134 7.90 3.79 -2.79
N ILE A 135 7.71 3.07 -1.68
CA ILE A 135 6.50 2.29 -1.43
C ILE A 135 5.27 3.20 -1.37
N LEU A 136 5.37 4.35 -0.69
CA LEU A 136 4.31 5.35 -0.60
C LEU A 136 3.94 5.93 -1.97
N SER A 137 4.91 6.15 -2.86
CA SER A 137 4.68 6.77 -4.17
C SER A 137 4.19 5.77 -5.22
N VAL A 138 4.51 4.50 -5.07
CA VAL A 138 4.20 3.46 -6.06
C VAL A 138 3.10 2.54 -5.57
N LEU A 139 3.30 1.85 -4.46
CA LEU A 139 2.41 0.76 -4.03
C LEU A 139 1.06 1.31 -3.56
N LEU A 140 1.08 2.29 -2.66
CA LEU A 140 -0.15 2.78 -2.02
C LEU A 140 -1.18 3.35 -3.03
N PRO A 141 -0.81 4.18 -4.02
CA PRO A 141 -1.77 4.69 -5.01
C PRO A 141 -2.34 3.58 -5.90
N ASN A 142 -1.52 2.57 -6.25
CA ASN A 142 -1.98 1.44 -7.06
C ASN A 142 -2.99 0.57 -6.29
N GLN A 143 -2.72 0.29 -5.02
CA GLN A 143 -3.63 -0.44 -4.14
C GLN A 143 -4.96 0.32 -3.98
N ASN A 144 -4.90 1.62 -3.65
CA ASN A 144 -6.10 2.45 -3.53
C ASN A 144 -6.86 2.58 -4.86
N GLY A 145 -6.16 2.59 -6.00
CA GLY A 145 -6.78 2.56 -7.32
C GLY A 145 -7.70 1.35 -7.53
N LYS A 146 -7.31 0.18 -7.02
CA LYS A 146 -8.12 -1.05 -7.08
C LYS A 146 -9.26 -1.05 -6.06
N LEU A 147 -8.98 -0.58 -4.84
CA LEU A 147 -9.95 -0.53 -3.74
C LEU A 147 -11.05 0.53 -3.95
N ARG A 148 -10.83 1.50 -4.84
CA ARG A 148 -11.75 2.61 -5.13
C ARG A 148 -13.16 2.17 -5.54
N SER A 149 -13.32 0.98 -6.10
CA SER A 149 -14.61 0.42 -6.50
C SER A 149 -15.49 -0.01 -5.31
N GLY A 150 -14.90 -0.19 -4.13
CA GLY A 150 -15.63 -0.61 -2.93
C GLY A 150 -16.31 -1.98 -3.06
N VAL A 151 -17.18 -2.25 -2.09
CA VAL A 151 -18.03 -3.45 -2.03
C VAL A 151 -19.49 -3.00 -1.91
N PRO A 152 -20.40 -3.51 -2.74
CA PRO A 152 -21.82 -3.17 -2.64
C PRO A 152 -22.44 -3.59 -1.29
N VAL A 153 -23.20 -2.69 -0.68
CA VAL A 153 -23.95 -2.85 0.56
C VAL A 153 -25.45 -2.87 0.26
N SER A 154 -25.88 -3.88 -0.49
CA SER A 154 -27.27 -3.95 -1.00
C SER A 154 -28.33 -4.13 0.11
N VAL A 155 -27.95 -4.63 1.28
CA VAL A 155 -28.87 -4.90 2.40
C VAL A 155 -29.53 -3.63 2.94
N VAL A 156 -28.82 -2.50 2.93
CA VAL A 156 -29.31 -1.22 3.47
C VAL A 156 -30.51 -0.72 2.65
N LYS A 157 -30.38 -0.79 1.32
CA LYS A 157 -31.44 -0.44 0.38
C LYS A 157 -32.60 -1.43 0.43
N ALA A 158 -32.30 -2.73 0.55
CA ALA A 158 -33.32 -3.77 0.68
C ALA A 158 -34.19 -3.58 1.94
N LEU A 159 -33.64 -3.00 3.00
CA LEU A 159 -34.34 -2.66 4.24
C LEU A 159 -35.03 -1.28 4.20
N GLY A 160 -34.99 -0.58 3.06
CA GLY A 160 -35.68 0.71 2.87
C GLY A 160 -34.92 1.93 3.37
N PHE A 161 -33.62 1.82 3.64
CA PHE A 161 -32.77 2.95 4.03
C PHE A 161 -32.09 3.59 2.82
N GLU A 162 -31.93 4.91 2.86
CA GLU A 162 -31.32 5.69 1.77
C GLU A 162 -29.79 5.60 1.77
N ALA A 163 -29.16 5.46 2.94
CA ALA A 163 -27.72 5.40 3.10
C ALA A 163 -27.33 4.61 4.36
N ALA A 164 -26.08 4.16 4.41
CA ALA A 164 -25.45 3.58 5.59
C ALA A 164 -24.25 4.41 6.02
N GLU A 165 -23.92 4.29 7.30
CA GLU A 165 -22.68 4.72 7.92
C GLU A 165 -21.88 3.49 8.32
N SER A 166 -20.56 3.62 8.31
CA SER A 166 -19.64 2.57 8.76
C SER A 166 -18.92 3.01 10.02
N SER A 167 -18.85 2.12 11.01
CA SER A 167 -18.07 2.30 12.22
C SER A 167 -17.24 1.06 12.52
N LEU A 168 -16.11 1.26 13.21
CA LEU A 168 -15.22 0.16 13.60
C LEU A 168 -15.44 -0.21 15.06
N THR A 169 -15.54 -1.51 15.29
CA THR A 169 -15.49 -2.14 16.61
C THR A 169 -14.22 -2.98 16.71
N LYS A 170 -13.92 -3.49 17.90
CA LYS A 170 -12.73 -4.32 18.15
C LYS A 170 -12.65 -5.54 17.20
N ASP A 171 -13.80 -6.13 16.87
CA ASP A 171 -13.85 -7.40 16.15
C ASP A 171 -14.56 -7.29 14.79
N GLY A 172 -14.86 -6.07 14.32
CA GLY A 172 -15.52 -5.94 13.03
C GLY A 172 -15.95 -4.54 12.62
N LEU A 173 -16.35 -4.47 11.36
CA LEU A 173 -16.98 -3.32 10.75
C LEU A 173 -18.50 -3.40 10.94
N VAL A 174 -19.08 -2.37 11.53
CA VAL A 174 -20.53 -2.25 11.73
C VAL A 174 -21.09 -1.26 10.73
N LEU A 175 -22.11 -1.69 10.01
CA LEU A 175 -22.89 -0.86 9.10
C LEU A 175 -24.22 -0.51 9.76
N THR A 176 -24.47 0.77 9.93
CA THR A 176 -25.73 1.30 10.49
C THR A 176 -26.45 2.14 9.45
N PRO A 177 -27.79 2.21 9.46
CA PRO A 177 -28.49 3.18 8.64
C PRO A 177 -28.10 4.63 9.00
N ALA A 178 -27.84 5.46 7.99
CA ALA A 178 -27.50 6.88 8.17
C ALA A 178 -28.73 7.77 8.37
N SER A 179 -29.93 7.24 8.08
CA SER A 179 -31.20 7.96 8.17
C SER A 179 -32.29 7.14 8.84
N LEU A 180 -33.22 7.84 9.49
CA LEU A 180 -34.44 7.25 10.06
C LEU A 180 -35.27 6.64 8.92
N TRP A 181 -35.72 5.40 9.14
CA TRP A 181 -36.64 4.67 8.26
C TRP A 181 -37.83 5.56 7.86
N LYS A 182 -37.99 5.82 6.56
CA LYS A 182 -39.24 6.39 6.02
C LYS A 182 -40.13 5.21 5.63
N PRO A 183 -41.24 4.93 6.34
CA PRO A 183 -42.21 3.97 5.84
C PRO A 183 -42.70 4.48 4.47
N SER A 184 -42.72 3.59 3.48
CA SER A 184 -43.36 3.87 2.20
C SER A 184 -44.78 4.35 2.49
N SER A 185 -45.10 5.58 2.08
CA SER A 185 -46.43 6.18 2.21
C SER A 185 -47.48 5.15 1.79
N ALA A 186 -48.44 4.92 2.69
CA ALA A 186 -49.58 4.06 2.44
C ALA A 186 -50.17 4.39 1.06
N VAL A 187 -50.39 3.35 0.26
CA VAL A 187 -51.19 3.44 -0.96
C VAL A 187 -52.58 3.87 -0.51
N SER A 188 -52.90 5.16 -0.66
CA SER A 188 -54.28 5.64 -0.55
C SER A 188 -55.08 4.99 -1.67
N GLN A 189 -56.13 4.27 -1.27
CA GLN A 189 -57.11 3.60 -2.12
C GLN A 189 -57.85 4.56 -3.05
#